data_AF-A0A8C2W803-F1
#
_entry.id   AF-A0A8C2W803-F1
#
_cell.length_a   1.000
_cell.length_b   1.000
_cell.length_c   1.000
_cell.angle_alpha   90.00
_cell.angle_beta   90.00
_cell.angle_gamma   90.00
#
_symmetry.space_group_name_H-M   'P 1'
#
loop_
_entity.id
_entity.type
_entity.pdbx_description
1 polymer ?
#
loop_
_entity_poly.entity_id
_entity_poly.type
_entity_poly.pdbx_seq_one_letter_code
_entity_poly.pdbx_strand_id
1 'polypeptide(L)'
;MFSDISAQKEASSLLCRPTSDDQGPVYERMSLAYSPCSERFTVGERSFSRQYAHIYAARLMQMRPLLSDRAQQKWGPDVLIRKLCDLQTGEQCCIVGTLFKRMELQPSILKEISEEHNLLPQPARAKCISETDELILEDELQRIKLEGQIDRDKCVTGSVIAIYGAEKNDGKFTVEDFCMADLPLQTPRPALSSDRFVLLVSGLGLGSSHADSMLGLQLLVDMVTGQLGDQGEQSGAATISRVLVAGNLLSQSTQDKDASTKPKYLTKKTQAGSVEAIRLLDELLCQLVASVPVDVMPGHHDPTNYTLPQQPLHRCMFPLSSVYPTLQLASNPHQASIDGVRFLGTSGQNICDIQRYSSMDSHLEILEDTLRLRHLAPTAPDTLGCYPFYQKDPFILEECPDVYFSGNAPTFESKLIKGPDGQEVLLVTIPVFSSTQTACLVNLRTLACEPVSFSAFSADDDEESDGDELS
;
A
#
# COMPACT_ATOMS: atom_id res chain seq x y z
N MET A 1 -22.06 -11.55 0.53
CA MET A 1 -21.07 -11.04 1.50
C MET A 1 -20.70 -12.18 2.44
N PHE A 2 -19.64 -12.06 3.22
CA PHE A 2 -19.19 -13.07 4.19
C PHE A 2 -20.23 -13.24 5.29
N SER A 3 -20.80 -12.14 5.78
CA SER A 3 -21.90 -12.15 6.75
C SER A 3 -23.10 -13.00 6.27
N ASP A 4 -23.46 -12.90 4.99
CA ASP A 4 -24.55 -13.69 4.40
C ASP A 4 -24.25 -15.19 4.44
N ILE A 5 -22.99 -15.58 4.19
CA ILE A 5 -22.58 -17.00 4.18
C ILE A 5 -22.55 -17.54 5.61
N SER A 6 -22.06 -16.74 6.55
CA SER A 6 -21.98 -17.11 7.97
C SER A 6 -23.36 -17.20 8.63
N ALA A 7 -24.34 -16.41 8.18
CA ALA A 7 -25.70 -16.39 8.74
C ALA A 7 -26.65 -17.46 8.13
N GLN A 8 -26.27 -18.14 7.05
CA GLN A 8 -27.17 -18.97 6.24
C GLN A 8 -27.48 -20.38 6.80
N LYS A 9 -27.06 -20.74 8.02
CA LYS A 9 -27.31 -22.08 8.61
C LYS A 9 -28.22 -22.01 9.85
N GLU A 10 -29.03 -23.06 10.02
CA GLU A 10 -30.14 -23.23 10.98
C GLU A 10 -29.80 -22.95 12.46
N ALA A 11 -30.84 -22.93 13.32
CA ALA A 11 -30.87 -22.58 14.74
C ALA A 11 -29.58 -22.85 15.53
N SER A 12 -29.17 -21.86 16.36
CA SER A 12 -27.90 -21.88 17.10
C SER A 12 -27.66 -23.20 17.82
N SER A 13 -26.51 -23.82 17.53
CA SER A 13 -26.14 -25.14 18.01
C SER A 13 -25.34 -25.12 19.30
N LEU A 14 -24.88 -23.95 19.75
CA LEU A 14 -23.99 -23.82 20.91
C LEU A 14 -24.73 -23.59 22.24
N LEU A 15 -25.98 -23.09 22.21
CA LEU A 15 -26.79 -22.88 23.41
C LEU A 15 -27.63 -24.12 23.77
N CYS A 16 -27.01 -25.30 23.74
CA CYS A 16 -27.64 -26.55 24.12
C CYS A 16 -26.73 -27.43 24.99
N ARG A 17 -27.27 -28.56 25.49
CA ARG A 17 -26.44 -29.55 26.19
C ARG A 17 -25.46 -30.20 25.21
N PRO A 18 -24.27 -30.65 25.66
CA PRO A 18 -23.35 -31.39 24.81
C PRO A 18 -24.04 -32.58 24.13
N THR A 19 -23.84 -32.73 22.83
CA THR A 19 -24.28 -33.90 22.08
C THR A 19 -23.44 -35.12 22.46
N SER A 20 -24.02 -36.31 22.37
CA SER A 20 -23.37 -37.58 22.73
C SER A 20 -22.31 -38.05 21.72
N ASP A 21 -22.21 -37.39 20.56
CA ASP A 21 -21.14 -37.63 19.58
C ASP A 21 -19.90 -36.83 19.98
N ASP A 22 -18.78 -37.53 20.18
CA ASP A 22 -17.48 -36.98 20.61
C ASP A 22 -16.80 -36.08 19.55
N GLN A 23 -17.36 -35.94 18.35
CA GLN A 23 -16.78 -35.15 17.26
C GLN A 23 -17.81 -34.18 16.67
N GLY A 24 -17.65 -32.89 16.98
CA GLY A 24 -18.38 -31.82 16.31
C GLY A 24 -18.03 -31.72 14.81
N PRO A 25 -18.74 -30.86 14.04
CA PRO A 25 -18.48 -30.71 12.61
C PRO A 25 -17.07 -30.17 12.34
N VAL A 26 -16.41 -30.73 11.32
CA VAL A 26 -15.10 -30.26 10.82
C VAL A 26 -15.30 -29.71 9.42
N TYR A 27 -14.85 -28.46 9.20
CA TYR A 27 -14.95 -27.79 7.91
C TYR A 27 -13.60 -27.77 7.20
N GLU A 28 -13.53 -28.43 6.04
CA GLU A 28 -12.32 -28.44 5.22
C GLU A 28 -12.18 -27.16 4.39
N ARG A 29 -10.96 -26.61 4.37
CA ARG A 29 -10.63 -25.47 3.50
C ARG A 29 -10.32 -25.93 2.09
N MET A 30 -10.73 -25.13 1.12
CA MET A 30 -10.38 -25.36 -0.27
C MET A 30 -8.93 -24.93 -0.55
N SER A 31 -8.16 -25.80 -1.20
CA SER A 31 -6.83 -25.44 -1.73
C SER A 31 -7.00 -24.66 -3.04
N LEU A 32 -6.33 -23.51 -3.13
CA LEU A 32 -6.39 -22.64 -4.31
C LEU A 32 -5.10 -22.69 -5.12
N ALA A 33 -5.22 -22.50 -6.43
CA ALA A 33 -4.06 -22.20 -7.27
C ALA A 33 -3.43 -20.88 -6.80
N TYR A 34 -2.11 -20.89 -6.57
CA TYR A 34 -1.38 -19.73 -6.11
C TYR A 34 -0.09 -19.58 -6.92
N SER A 35 0.17 -18.37 -7.40
CA SER A 35 1.42 -18.01 -8.06
C SER A 35 1.95 -16.71 -7.48
N PRO A 36 3.09 -16.71 -6.76
CA PRO A 36 3.75 -15.47 -6.39
C PRO A 36 4.35 -14.84 -7.65
N CYS A 37 4.05 -13.56 -7.89
CA CYS A 37 4.48 -12.84 -9.11
C CYS A 37 5.34 -11.61 -8.75
N SER A 38 6.16 -11.72 -7.70
CA SER A 38 6.94 -10.61 -7.13
C SER A 38 8.41 -10.58 -7.58
N GLU A 39 8.77 -11.34 -8.61
CA GLU A 39 10.16 -11.47 -9.11
C GLU A 39 10.76 -10.10 -9.48
N ARG A 40 9.96 -9.21 -10.07
CA ARG A 40 10.39 -7.84 -10.43
C ARG A 40 10.78 -6.95 -9.24
N PHE A 41 10.35 -7.32 -8.03
CA PHE A 41 10.70 -6.61 -6.79
C PHE A 41 11.87 -7.26 -6.06
N THR A 42 12.40 -8.38 -6.57
CA THR A 42 13.57 -9.04 -5.99
C THR A 42 14.83 -8.34 -6.47
N VAL A 43 15.63 -7.84 -5.51
CA VAL A 43 16.93 -7.23 -5.81
C VAL A 43 18.00 -8.26 -5.48
N GLY A 44 18.62 -8.82 -6.52
CA GLY A 44 19.73 -9.78 -6.41
C GLY A 44 21.02 -9.14 -5.87
N GLU A 45 22.09 -9.15 -6.65
CA GLU A 45 23.34 -8.51 -6.22
C GLU A 45 23.17 -6.98 -6.13
N ARG A 46 23.28 -6.44 -4.91
CA ARG A 46 23.02 -5.04 -4.61
C ARG A 46 24.25 -4.18 -4.90
N SER A 47 24.08 -3.13 -5.69
CA SER A 47 25.11 -2.13 -5.98
C SER A 47 24.55 -0.72 -5.80
N PHE A 48 25.13 0.01 -4.84
CA PHE A 48 24.76 1.39 -4.52
C PHE A 48 25.70 2.43 -5.15
N SER A 49 26.60 2.02 -6.04
CA SER A 49 27.56 2.93 -6.68
C SER A 49 26.96 3.79 -7.80
N ARG A 50 25.64 3.68 -8.04
CA ARG A 50 24.92 4.31 -9.16
C ARG A 50 24.17 5.54 -8.68
N GLN A 51 24.01 6.51 -9.57
CA GLN A 51 23.21 7.71 -9.32
C GLN A 51 21.75 7.53 -9.75
N TYR A 52 20.84 8.28 -9.14
CA TYR A 52 19.41 8.21 -9.40
C TYR A 52 18.96 8.74 -10.76
N ALA A 53 19.80 9.47 -11.52
CA ALA A 53 19.42 9.97 -12.84
C ALA A 53 18.94 8.86 -13.79
N HIS A 54 19.49 7.64 -13.66
CA HIS A 54 19.13 6.51 -14.51
C HIS A 54 17.68 6.04 -14.33
N ILE A 55 17.10 6.13 -13.12
CA ILE A 55 15.73 5.68 -12.89
C ILE A 55 14.73 6.60 -13.59
N TYR A 56 14.94 7.92 -13.54
CA TYR A 56 14.09 8.90 -14.23
C TYR A 56 14.19 8.75 -15.74
N ALA A 57 15.40 8.53 -16.28
CA ALA A 57 15.58 8.26 -17.70
C ALA A 57 14.84 6.99 -18.14
N ALA A 58 15.00 5.88 -17.39
CA ALA A 58 14.30 4.63 -17.67
C ALA A 58 12.78 4.77 -17.53
N ARG A 59 12.30 5.57 -16.58
CA ARG A 59 10.88 5.85 -16.38
C ARG A 59 10.29 6.63 -17.56
N LEU A 60 10.90 7.75 -17.94
CA LEU A 60 10.44 8.59 -19.04
C LEU A 60 10.46 7.81 -20.36
N MET A 61 11.51 7.03 -20.63
CA MET A 61 11.61 6.20 -21.84
C MET A 61 10.50 5.14 -21.92
N GLN A 62 10.17 4.48 -20.81
CA GLN A 62 9.10 3.48 -20.77
C GLN A 62 7.69 4.10 -20.88
N MET A 63 7.48 5.26 -20.24
CA MET A 63 6.16 5.92 -20.18
C MET A 63 5.82 6.73 -21.43
N ARG A 64 6.83 7.27 -22.14
CA ARG A 64 6.63 8.10 -23.33
C ARG A 64 5.75 7.49 -24.42
N PRO A 65 5.97 6.25 -24.90
CA PRO A 65 5.11 5.67 -25.93
C PRO A 65 3.66 5.54 -25.44
N LEU A 66 3.46 5.09 -24.19
CA LEU A 66 2.14 4.90 -23.59
C LEU A 66 1.35 6.22 -23.51
N LEU A 67 2.01 7.29 -23.09
CA LEU A 67 1.41 8.62 -22.99
C LEU A 67 1.21 9.28 -24.35
N SER A 68 2.08 9.00 -25.33
CA SER A 68 1.93 9.47 -26.70
C SER A 68 0.68 8.88 -27.35
N ASP A 69 0.47 7.57 -27.16
CA ASP A 69 -0.73 6.88 -27.66
C ASP A 69 -2.01 7.42 -26.98
N ARG A 70 -1.98 7.64 -25.65
CA ARG A 70 -3.11 8.25 -24.92
C ARG A 70 -3.39 9.69 -25.35
N ALA A 71 -2.35 10.48 -25.59
CA ALA A 71 -2.48 11.84 -26.11
C ALA A 71 -3.16 11.85 -27.49
N GLN A 72 -2.75 10.94 -28.40
CA GLN A 72 -3.38 10.80 -29.72
C GLN A 72 -4.84 10.33 -29.64
N GLN A 73 -5.17 9.44 -28.70
CA GLN A 73 -6.55 9.03 -28.45
C GLN A 73 -7.42 10.17 -27.93
N LYS A 74 -6.87 11.01 -27.04
CA LYS A 74 -7.60 12.10 -26.38
C LYS A 74 -7.74 13.35 -27.26
N TRP A 75 -6.66 13.79 -27.89
CA TRP A 75 -6.59 15.05 -28.64
C TRP A 75 -6.59 14.88 -30.16
N GLY A 76 -6.63 13.63 -30.65
CA GLY A 76 -6.69 13.29 -32.06
C GLY A 76 -5.34 12.82 -32.64
N PRO A 77 -5.36 12.08 -33.76
CA PRO A 77 -4.16 11.47 -34.34
C PRO A 77 -3.15 12.50 -34.87
N ASP A 78 -3.62 13.71 -35.18
CA ASP A 78 -2.79 14.81 -35.69
C ASP A 78 -2.18 15.67 -34.56
N VAL A 79 -2.36 15.29 -33.29
CA VAL A 79 -1.77 16.02 -32.17
C VAL A 79 -0.24 16.04 -32.30
N LEU A 80 0.31 17.24 -32.22
CA LEU A 80 1.73 17.46 -32.44
C LEU A 80 2.51 17.16 -31.16
N ILE A 81 3.17 16.00 -31.11
CA ILE A 81 4.00 15.63 -29.97
C ILE A 81 5.41 16.20 -30.16
N ARG A 82 5.83 17.09 -29.27
CA ARG A 82 7.14 17.77 -29.29
C ARG A 82 7.99 17.38 -28.09
N LYS A 83 9.31 17.51 -28.23
CA LYS A 83 10.24 17.60 -27.11
C LYS A 83 10.34 19.06 -26.67
N LEU A 84 10.80 19.32 -25.45
CA LEU A 84 10.93 20.69 -24.95
C LEU A 84 11.88 21.53 -25.82
N CYS A 85 12.96 20.92 -26.33
CA CYS A 85 13.92 21.62 -27.18
C CYS A 85 13.39 22.02 -28.56
N ASP A 86 12.26 21.44 -28.99
CA ASP A 86 11.67 21.66 -30.31
C ASP A 86 10.44 22.60 -30.25
N LEU A 87 10.21 23.23 -29.09
CA LEU A 87 9.08 24.14 -28.89
C LEU A 87 9.20 25.39 -29.75
N GLN A 88 8.04 25.80 -30.29
CA GLN A 88 7.87 27.04 -31.01
C GLN A 88 6.84 27.88 -30.25
N THR A 89 7.20 29.13 -29.94
CA THR A 89 6.33 30.02 -29.17
C THR A 89 4.99 30.21 -29.88
N GLY A 90 3.89 29.92 -29.16
CA GLY A 90 2.52 29.93 -29.69
C GLY A 90 2.08 28.69 -30.47
N GLU A 91 2.93 27.69 -30.71
CA GLU A 91 2.54 26.40 -31.33
C GLU A 91 1.80 25.53 -30.32
N GLN A 92 0.56 25.14 -30.66
CA GLN A 92 -0.20 24.18 -29.88
C GLN A 92 0.41 22.78 -30.06
N CYS A 93 0.86 22.19 -28.95
CA CYS A 93 1.53 20.90 -28.97
C CYS A 93 1.29 20.12 -27.68
N CYS A 94 1.54 18.81 -27.78
CA CYS A 94 1.60 17.89 -26.67
C CYS A 94 3.05 17.64 -26.27
N ILE A 95 3.33 17.63 -24.96
CA ILE A 95 4.65 17.28 -24.42
C ILE A 95 4.49 16.17 -23.41
N VAL A 96 5.33 15.14 -23.52
CA VAL A 96 5.44 14.09 -22.52
C VAL A 96 6.69 14.31 -21.69
N GLY A 97 6.52 14.48 -20.38
CA GLY A 97 7.63 14.78 -19.47
C GLY A 97 7.35 14.34 -18.04
N THR A 98 8.37 14.50 -17.21
CA THR A 98 8.32 14.19 -15.78
C THR A 98 8.04 15.47 -15.01
N LEU A 99 7.04 15.46 -14.14
CA LEU A 99 6.77 16.58 -13.23
C LEU A 99 7.84 16.65 -12.15
N PHE A 100 8.30 17.87 -11.90
CA PHE A 100 9.10 18.24 -10.75
C PHE A 100 8.38 19.38 -10.03
N LYS A 101 7.98 19.14 -8.78
CA LYS A 101 7.35 20.15 -7.93
C LYS A 101 8.43 20.75 -7.04
N ARG A 102 8.78 22.01 -7.29
CA ARG A 102 9.73 22.74 -6.45
C ARG A 102 9.02 23.25 -5.22
N MET A 103 9.28 22.61 -4.08
CA MET A 103 8.58 22.89 -2.83
C MET A 103 9.49 23.63 -1.84
N GLU A 104 9.02 24.75 -1.31
CA GLU A 104 9.82 25.56 -0.37
C GLU A 104 10.00 24.86 0.98
N LEU A 105 8.95 24.16 1.42
CA LEU A 105 8.85 23.51 2.72
C LEU A 105 9.36 22.05 2.74
N GLN A 106 9.85 21.54 1.60
CA GLN A 106 10.47 20.22 1.52
C GLN A 106 11.75 20.18 2.37
N PRO A 107 11.95 19.13 3.20
CA PRO A 107 13.16 18.96 3.98
C PRO A 107 14.41 18.93 3.08
N SER A 108 15.50 19.54 3.54
CA SER A 108 16.73 19.62 2.78
C SER A 108 17.92 19.32 3.67
N ILE A 109 18.60 18.21 3.37
CA ILE A 109 19.82 17.79 4.08
C ILE A 109 20.89 18.89 4.04
N LEU A 110 20.99 19.63 2.93
CA LEU A 110 21.96 20.73 2.80
C LEU A 110 21.62 21.90 3.71
N LYS A 111 20.33 22.25 3.85
CA LYS A 111 19.89 23.28 4.81
C LYS A 111 20.19 22.83 6.23
N GLU A 112 19.83 21.60 6.59
CA GLU A 112 20.10 21.00 7.90
C GLU A 112 21.60 21.05 8.25
N ILE A 113 22.47 20.61 7.35
CA ILE A 113 23.94 20.65 7.57
C ILE A 113 24.46 22.09 7.63
N SER A 114 23.97 23.00 6.80
CA SER A 114 24.43 24.41 6.81
C SER A 114 24.03 25.16 8.09
N GLU A 115 22.93 24.75 8.71
CA GLU A 115 22.34 25.33 9.91
C GLU A 115 22.84 24.64 11.21
N GLU A 116 23.62 23.54 11.12
CA GLU A 116 24.18 22.78 12.27
C GLU A 116 24.96 23.65 13.27
N HIS A 117 25.43 24.83 12.87
CA HIS A 117 26.10 25.75 13.77
C HIS A 117 25.16 26.65 14.60
N ASN A 118 23.87 26.79 14.26
CA ASN A 118 22.90 27.63 14.98
C ASN A 118 21.41 27.29 14.69
N LEU A 119 20.85 26.13 15.11
CA LEU A 119 19.58 26.02 15.87
C LEU A 119 18.85 24.65 15.84
N LEU A 120 17.88 24.60 16.77
CA LEU A 120 16.88 23.60 17.11
C LEU A 120 16.29 22.80 15.93
N PRO A 121 15.96 21.51 16.13
CA PRO A 121 15.33 20.68 15.11
C PRO A 121 14.04 21.31 14.59
N GLN A 122 13.89 21.37 13.25
CA GLN A 122 12.66 21.85 12.63
C GLN A 122 11.49 20.95 13.04
N PRO A 123 10.31 21.52 13.37
CA PRO A 123 9.16 20.72 13.77
C PRO A 123 8.72 19.81 12.63
N ALA A 124 8.37 18.56 12.97
CA ALA A 124 7.83 17.61 12.01
C ALA A 124 6.56 18.18 11.38
N ARG A 125 6.55 18.32 10.05
CA ARG A 125 5.38 18.81 9.29
C ARG A 125 4.56 17.64 8.76
N ALA A 126 3.25 17.73 8.93
CA ALA A 126 2.30 16.77 8.36
C ALA A 126 2.23 16.89 6.82
N LYS A 127 2.29 18.11 6.29
CA LYS A 127 2.29 18.43 4.85
C LYS A 127 3.49 19.31 4.51
N CYS A 128 4.01 19.15 3.31
CA CYS A 128 5.17 19.88 2.78
C CYS A 128 4.81 20.82 1.61
N ILE A 129 3.52 21.03 1.34
CA ILE A 129 3.03 21.93 0.30
C ILE A 129 3.00 23.39 0.78
N SER A 130 3.21 24.33 -0.15
CA SER A 130 3.16 25.77 0.08
C SER A 130 2.50 26.49 -1.10
N GLU A 131 1.89 27.66 -0.85
CA GLU A 131 1.36 28.52 -1.91
C GLU A 131 2.43 28.98 -2.91
N THR A 132 3.70 29.01 -2.46
CA THR A 132 4.89 29.38 -3.24
C THR A 132 5.45 28.26 -4.11
N ASP A 133 4.87 27.06 -4.05
CA ASP A 133 5.34 25.92 -4.83
C ASP A 133 5.18 26.18 -6.33
N GLU A 134 6.11 25.65 -7.12
CA GLU A 134 6.09 25.75 -8.58
C GLU A 134 6.07 24.35 -9.22
N LEU A 135 5.30 24.21 -10.30
CA LEU A 135 5.28 23.00 -11.11
C LEU A 135 6.15 23.18 -12.35
N ILE A 136 7.05 22.22 -12.59
CA ILE A 136 8.01 22.23 -13.68
C ILE A 136 7.87 20.90 -14.42
N LEU A 137 7.86 20.93 -15.75
CA LEU A 137 7.98 19.73 -16.57
C LEU A 137 9.43 19.58 -17.03
N GLU A 138 9.98 18.38 -16.87
CA GLU A 138 11.32 18.01 -17.31
C GLU A 138 11.26 16.93 -18.40
N ASP A 139 12.06 17.11 -19.45
CA ASP A 139 12.40 16.05 -20.40
C ASP A 139 13.89 15.67 -20.25
N GLU A 140 14.48 14.99 -21.24
CA GLU A 140 15.89 14.58 -21.17
C GLU A 140 16.89 15.75 -21.20
N LEU A 141 16.48 16.92 -21.73
CA LEU A 141 17.39 18.01 -22.08
C LEU A 141 17.07 19.32 -21.36
N GLN A 142 15.79 19.59 -21.11
CA GLN A 142 15.32 20.91 -20.68
C GLN A 142 14.21 20.81 -19.62
N ARG A 143 13.88 21.97 -19.07
CA ARG A 143 12.83 22.15 -18.06
C ARG A 143 12.02 23.39 -18.40
N ILE A 144 10.71 23.31 -18.23
CA ILE A 144 9.81 24.46 -18.43
C ILE A 144 8.83 24.57 -17.28
N LYS A 145 8.56 25.80 -16.82
CA LYS A 145 7.55 26.04 -15.77
C LYS A 145 6.16 25.90 -16.37
N LEU A 146 5.24 25.33 -15.59
CA LEU A 146 3.84 25.14 -15.98
C LEU A 146 2.93 26.17 -15.30
N GLU A 147 1.94 26.63 -16.05
CA GLU A 147 0.79 27.42 -15.56
C GLU A 147 -0.48 26.96 -16.29
N GLY A 148 -1.67 27.42 -15.85
CA GLY A 148 -2.94 27.12 -16.52
C GLY A 148 -3.75 26.01 -15.86
N GLN A 149 -4.40 25.15 -16.66
CA GLN A 149 -5.33 24.11 -16.19
C GLN A 149 -4.60 22.86 -15.69
N ILE A 150 -3.83 23.01 -14.61
CA ILE A 150 -3.19 21.90 -13.90
C ILE A 150 -3.14 22.22 -12.41
N ASP A 151 -3.67 21.31 -11.60
CA ASP A 151 -3.67 21.47 -10.15
C ASP A 151 -2.29 21.10 -9.58
N ARG A 152 -1.47 22.13 -9.37
CA ARG A 152 -0.14 22.01 -8.75
C ARG A 152 -0.18 21.28 -7.42
N ASP A 153 -1.21 21.52 -6.61
CA ASP A 153 -1.25 21.03 -5.24
C ASP A 153 -1.58 19.55 -5.20
N LYS A 154 -2.33 19.03 -6.18
CA LYS A 154 -2.53 17.59 -6.38
C LYS A 154 -1.33 16.89 -7.04
N CYS A 155 -0.55 17.58 -7.87
CA CYS A 155 0.60 16.98 -8.54
C CYS A 155 1.75 16.65 -7.57
N VAL A 156 2.48 15.57 -7.87
CA VAL A 156 3.69 15.17 -7.15
C VAL A 156 4.89 14.95 -8.07
N THR A 157 6.08 15.22 -7.56
CA THR A 157 7.35 14.99 -8.25
C THR A 157 7.50 13.54 -8.72
N GLY A 158 8.05 13.36 -9.92
CA GLY A 158 8.34 12.06 -10.53
C GLY A 158 7.18 11.44 -11.31
N SER A 159 6.00 12.06 -11.30
CA SER A 159 4.86 11.69 -12.14
C SER A 159 5.17 11.97 -13.61
N VAL A 160 4.93 11.01 -14.50
CA VAL A 160 5.09 11.22 -15.96
C VAL A 160 3.72 11.40 -16.58
N ILE A 161 3.51 12.53 -17.25
CA ILE A 161 2.22 12.89 -17.86
C ILE A 161 2.42 13.46 -19.26
N ALA A 162 1.33 13.53 -20.02
CA ALA A 162 1.26 14.32 -21.25
C ALA A 162 0.49 15.61 -20.96
N ILE A 163 1.06 16.76 -21.34
CA ILE A 163 0.38 18.07 -21.27
C ILE A 163 0.13 18.60 -22.67
N TYR A 164 -0.98 19.32 -22.86
CA TYR A 164 -1.33 19.99 -24.10
C TYR A 164 -1.52 21.48 -23.87
N GLY A 165 -1.00 22.28 -24.80
CA GLY A 165 -1.04 23.74 -24.74
C GLY A 165 0.07 24.37 -25.57
N ALA A 166 0.54 25.54 -25.16
CA ALA A 166 1.58 26.28 -25.87
C ALA A 166 2.53 27.03 -24.94
N GLU A 167 3.75 27.25 -25.43
CA GLU A 167 4.71 28.17 -24.80
C GLU A 167 4.31 29.64 -25.07
N LYS A 168 4.35 30.46 -24.02
CA LYS A 168 4.17 31.92 -24.10
C LYS A 168 5.51 32.66 -24.11
N ASN A 169 5.46 33.95 -24.46
CA ASN A 169 6.62 34.85 -24.52
C ASN A 169 7.36 35.04 -23.17
N ASP A 170 6.80 34.60 -22.04
CA ASP A 170 7.41 34.67 -20.71
C ASP A 170 8.24 33.43 -20.35
N GLY A 171 8.40 32.48 -21.28
CA GLY A 171 9.20 31.26 -21.10
C GLY A 171 8.50 30.18 -20.25
N LYS A 172 7.18 30.26 -20.13
CA LYS A 172 6.35 29.25 -19.47
C LYS A 172 5.45 28.53 -20.47
N PHE A 173 5.08 27.30 -20.11
CA PHE A 173 4.09 26.54 -20.84
C PHE A 173 2.71 26.71 -20.19
N THR A 174 1.74 27.22 -20.95
CA THR A 174 0.35 27.29 -20.49
C THR A 174 -0.37 26.01 -20.85
N VAL A 175 -0.68 25.21 -19.83
CA VAL A 175 -1.45 23.98 -19.93
C VAL A 175 -2.91 24.31 -20.14
N GLU A 176 -3.48 23.80 -21.24
CA GLU A 176 -4.92 23.85 -21.50
C GLU A 176 -5.61 22.57 -21.04
N ASP A 177 -4.91 21.43 -21.16
CA ASP A 177 -5.39 20.11 -20.74
C ASP A 177 -4.18 19.18 -20.51
N PHE A 178 -4.38 18.07 -19.79
CA PHE A 178 -3.35 17.04 -19.60
C PHE A 178 -3.98 15.64 -19.54
N CYS A 179 -3.19 14.60 -19.74
CA CYS A 179 -3.62 13.23 -19.50
C CYS A 179 -2.54 12.35 -18.87
N MET A 180 -2.99 11.34 -18.14
CA MET A 180 -2.17 10.30 -17.54
C MET A 180 -2.13 9.07 -18.46
N ALA A 181 -1.29 8.08 -18.13
CA ALA A 181 -1.19 6.84 -18.90
C ALA A 181 -2.44 5.94 -18.79
N ASP A 182 -3.22 6.14 -17.73
CA ASP A 182 -4.39 5.36 -17.35
C ASP A 182 -4.06 3.87 -17.13
N LEU A 183 -5.08 3.06 -16.91
CA LEU A 183 -4.94 1.66 -16.56
C LEU A 183 -4.22 0.86 -17.67
N PRO A 184 -3.28 -0.03 -17.32
CA PRO A 184 -2.70 -1.00 -18.25
C PRO A 184 -3.75 -1.97 -18.80
N LEU A 185 -3.34 -2.84 -19.74
CA LEU A 185 -4.19 -3.92 -20.21
C LEU A 185 -4.48 -4.91 -19.07
N GLN A 186 -5.72 -5.38 -19.00
CA GLN A 186 -6.18 -6.33 -17.99
C GLN A 186 -6.47 -7.69 -18.64
N THR A 187 -5.86 -8.75 -18.11
CA THR A 187 -6.19 -10.12 -18.47
C THR A 187 -7.51 -10.49 -17.81
N PRO A 188 -8.51 -11.02 -18.54
CA PRO A 188 -9.79 -11.41 -17.96
C PRO A 188 -9.63 -12.46 -16.85
N ARG A 189 -10.37 -12.28 -15.76
CA ARG A 189 -10.40 -13.21 -14.62
C ARG A 189 -11.17 -14.49 -14.99
N PRO A 190 -10.81 -15.65 -14.42
CA PRO A 190 -11.64 -16.84 -14.55
C PRO A 190 -12.97 -16.67 -13.79
N ALA A 191 -14.03 -17.29 -14.30
CA ALA A 191 -15.28 -17.39 -13.57
C ALA A 191 -15.18 -18.45 -12.46
N LEU A 192 -15.43 -18.05 -11.22
CA LEU A 192 -15.40 -18.94 -10.06
C LEU A 192 -16.81 -19.44 -9.71
N SER A 193 -16.94 -20.73 -9.42
CA SER A 193 -18.23 -21.39 -9.15
C SER A 193 -18.74 -21.19 -7.71
N SER A 194 -17.86 -20.87 -6.77
CA SER A 194 -18.19 -20.70 -5.35
C SER A 194 -17.47 -19.49 -4.76
N ASP A 195 -18.02 -18.94 -3.69
CA ASP A 195 -17.38 -17.87 -2.94
C ASP A 195 -16.12 -18.36 -2.23
N ARG A 196 -15.06 -17.56 -2.32
CA ARG A 196 -13.73 -17.79 -1.74
C ARG A 196 -13.23 -16.44 -1.28
N PHE A 197 -12.64 -16.38 -0.09
CA PHE A 197 -12.22 -15.12 0.49
C PHE A 197 -10.72 -15.05 0.70
N VAL A 198 -10.18 -13.85 0.54
CA VAL A 198 -8.84 -13.48 0.99
C VAL A 198 -9.00 -12.44 2.09
N LEU A 199 -8.43 -12.70 3.25
CA LEU A 199 -8.40 -11.73 4.34
C LEU A 199 -7.16 -10.85 4.21
N LEU A 200 -7.35 -9.54 4.21
CA LEU A 200 -6.31 -8.53 4.20
C LEU A 200 -6.26 -7.85 5.57
N VAL A 201 -5.08 -7.77 6.17
CA VAL A 201 -4.85 -7.06 7.43
C VAL A 201 -3.52 -6.32 7.37
N SER A 202 -3.38 -5.20 8.07
CA SER A 202 -2.14 -4.42 8.08
C SER A 202 -1.95 -3.74 9.43
N GLY A 203 -0.74 -3.32 9.76
CA GLY A 203 -0.52 -2.51 10.97
C GLY A 203 -0.86 -3.25 12.25
N LEU A 204 -0.33 -4.46 12.45
CA LEU A 204 -0.53 -5.22 13.69
C LEU A 204 0.06 -4.48 14.90
N GLY A 205 1.14 -3.71 14.69
CA GLY A 205 1.66 -2.78 15.70
C GLY A 205 2.16 -3.46 16.97
N LEU A 206 2.72 -4.67 16.86
CA LEU A 206 3.22 -5.43 18.01
C LEU A 206 4.38 -4.69 18.70
N GLY A 207 4.41 -4.72 20.03
CA GLY A 207 5.38 -3.98 20.83
C GLY A 207 5.01 -2.51 21.08
N SER A 208 3.78 -2.10 20.74
CA SER A 208 3.17 -0.85 21.24
C SER A 208 2.66 -1.02 22.68
N SER A 209 2.36 0.10 23.35
CA SER A 209 1.79 0.12 24.70
C SER A 209 0.27 -0.11 24.75
N HIS A 210 -0.39 -0.35 23.61
CA HIS A 210 -1.85 -0.48 23.51
C HIS A 210 -2.30 -1.95 23.69
N ALA A 211 -2.62 -2.32 24.94
CA ALA A 211 -3.03 -3.68 25.29
C ALA A 211 -4.35 -4.12 24.62
N ASP A 212 -5.28 -3.18 24.38
CA ASP A 212 -6.62 -3.48 23.85
C ASP A 212 -6.59 -4.10 22.45
N SER A 213 -5.55 -3.79 21.66
CA SER A 213 -5.36 -4.36 20.34
C SER A 213 -5.07 -5.87 20.35
N MET A 214 -4.55 -6.42 21.47
CA MET A 214 -4.15 -7.82 21.55
C MET A 214 -5.36 -8.76 21.61
N LEU A 215 -6.43 -8.36 22.30
CA LEU A 215 -7.65 -9.16 22.33
C LEU A 215 -8.35 -9.16 20.98
N GLY A 216 -8.51 -8.00 20.33
CA GLY A 216 -9.03 -7.93 18.97
C GLY A 216 -8.22 -8.76 17.98
N LEU A 217 -6.89 -8.78 18.15
CA LEU A 217 -6.00 -9.58 17.32
C LEU A 217 -6.16 -11.09 17.57
N GLN A 218 -6.32 -11.52 18.82
CA GLN A 218 -6.63 -12.92 19.12
C GLN A 218 -8.01 -13.32 18.57
N LEU A 219 -9.03 -12.47 18.68
CA LEU A 219 -10.35 -12.72 18.10
C LEU A 219 -10.29 -12.86 16.57
N LEU A 220 -9.46 -12.06 15.88
CA LEU A 220 -9.19 -12.24 14.46
C LEU A 220 -8.59 -13.61 14.17
N VAL A 221 -7.57 -14.02 14.93
CA VAL A 221 -6.93 -15.33 14.78
C VAL A 221 -7.91 -16.46 15.04
N ASP A 222 -8.71 -16.38 16.11
CA ASP A 222 -9.71 -17.38 16.50
C ASP A 222 -10.84 -17.48 15.46
N MET A 223 -11.30 -16.36 14.91
CA MET A 223 -12.27 -16.34 13.82
C MET A 223 -11.69 -17.02 12.58
N VAL A 224 -10.49 -16.61 12.14
CA VAL A 224 -9.86 -17.17 10.94
C VAL A 224 -9.59 -18.65 11.11
N THR A 225 -9.12 -19.10 12.27
CA THR A 225 -8.79 -20.51 12.54
C THR A 225 -10.02 -21.38 12.84
N GLY A 226 -11.20 -20.79 12.99
CA GLY A 226 -12.47 -21.48 13.27
C GLY A 226 -12.65 -21.89 14.73
N GLN A 227 -11.97 -21.23 15.67
CA GLN A 227 -12.10 -21.45 17.12
C GLN A 227 -13.26 -20.66 17.73
N LEU A 228 -13.68 -19.58 17.06
CA LEU A 228 -14.80 -18.72 17.49
C LEU A 228 -16.03 -18.94 16.61
N GLY A 229 -17.21 -18.76 17.23
CA GLY A 229 -18.49 -18.70 16.55
C GLY A 229 -19.20 -20.05 16.41
N ASP A 230 -20.46 -20.00 15.98
CA ASP A 230 -21.28 -21.19 15.72
C ASP A 230 -20.90 -21.85 14.38
N GLN A 231 -21.53 -22.98 14.06
CA GLN A 231 -21.32 -23.75 12.84
C GLN A 231 -21.40 -22.92 11.55
N GLY A 232 -22.28 -21.92 11.51
CA GLY A 232 -22.40 -20.98 10.39
C GLY A 232 -21.13 -20.16 10.20
N GLU A 233 -20.63 -19.55 11.28
CA GLU A 233 -19.42 -18.72 11.27
C GLU A 233 -18.17 -19.56 11.01
N GLN A 234 -18.04 -20.74 11.62
CA GLN A 234 -16.92 -21.66 11.37
C GLN A 234 -16.90 -22.15 9.92
N SER A 235 -18.07 -22.46 9.36
CA SER A 235 -18.22 -22.82 7.95
C SER A 235 -17.89 -21.65 7.03
N GLY A 236 -18.26 -20.42 7.41
CA GLY A 236 -17.89 -19.19 6.70
C GLY A 236 -16.39 -18.97 6.74
N ALA A 237 -15.76 -19.04 7.92
CA ALA A 237 -14.32 -18.91 8.12
C ALA A 237 -13.52 -19.92 7.30
N ALA A 238 -14.02 -21.14 7.11
CA ALA A 238 -13.40 -22.15 6.26
C ALA A 238 -13.32 -21.73 4.76
N THR A 239 -14.12 -20.76 4.32
CA THR A 239 -14.05 -20.18 2.97
C THR A 239 -12.94 -19.12 2.82
N ILE A 240 -12.32 -18.69 3.93
CA ILE A 240 -11.11 -17.86 3.92
C ILE A 240 -9.94 -18.76 3.50
N SER A 241 -9.45 -18.50 2.30
CA SER A 241 -8.48 -19.34 1.60
C SER A 241 -7.03 -18.90 1.78
N ARG A 242 -6.82 -17.63 2.13
CA ARG A 242 -5.51 -17.02 2.35
C ARG A 242 -5.64 -15.78 3.23
N VAL A 243 -4.62 -15.53 4.03
CA VAL A 243 -4.44 -14.28 4.79
C VAL A 243 -3.25 -13.53 4.22
N LEU A 244 -3.38 -12.22 4.00
CA LEU A 244 -2.30 -11.34 3.58
C LEU A 244 -2.11 -10.25 4.63
N VAL A 245 -0.90 -10.21 5.21
CA VAL A 245 -0.51 -9.24 6.24
C VAL A 245 0.38 -8.17 5.60
N ALA A 246 -0.18 -6.98 5.36
CA ALA A 246 0.42 -5.90 4.57
C ALA A 246 1.30 -4.93 5.38
N GLY A 247 2.32 -5.46 6.06
CA GLY A 247 3.38 -4.68 6.72
C GLY A 247 2.97 -3.88 7.96
N ASN A 248 3.99 -3.28 8.60
CA ASN A 248 3.93 -2.70 9.94
C ASN A 248 3.45 -3.73 10.96
N LEU A 249 4.11 -4.90 10.92
CA LEU A 249 3.88 -5.98 11.86
C LEU A 249 4.28 -5.55 13.27
N LEU A 250 5.40 -4.82 13.35
CA LEU A 250 5.91 -4.22 14.57
C LEU A 250 5.54 -2.74 14.65
N SER A 251 5.37 -2.26 15.89
CA SER A 251 5.14 -0.84 16.18
C SER A 251 6.41 -0.01 15.99
N GLN A 252 6.25 1.28 15.69
CA GLN A 252 7.34 2.26 15.70
C GLN A 252 8.09 2.29 17.03
N SER A 253 7.44 2.00 18.15
CA SER A 253 8.07 1.93 19.49
C SER A 253 9.17 0.86 19.60
N THR A 254 9.16 -0.13 18.71
CA THR A 254 10.20 -1.18 18.66
C THR A 254 11.48 -0.72 17.96
N GLN A 255 11.43 0.42 17.27
CA GLN A 255 12.57 1.06 16.65
C GLN A 255 13.29 1.91 17.71
N ASP A 256 14.30 1.36 18.36
CA ASP A 256 15.08 2.03 19.41
C ASP A 256 15.79 3.30 18.88
N LYS A 257 15.12 4.47 18.95
CA LYS A 257 15.74 5.77 18.64
C LYS A 257 16.92 6.09 19.59
N ASP A 258 16.88 5.55 20.80
CA ASP A 258 17.90 5.77 21.84
C ASP A 258 19.17 4.91 21.65
N ALA A 259 19.09 3.80 20.90
CA ALA A 259 20.24 2.92 20.69
C ALA A 259 21.27 3.51 19.70
N SER A 260 20.87 4.51 18.89
CA SER A 260 21.81 5.25 18.03
C SER A 260 22.59 6.33 18.78
N THR A 261 22.06 6.84 19.90
CA THR A 261 22.64 7.95 20.68
C THR A 261 23.36 7.51 21.95
N LYS A 262 23.05 6.31 22.50
CA LYS A 262 23.70 5.78 23.71
C LYS A 262 24.86 4.82 23.38
N PRO A 263 25.97 4.85 24.14
CA PRO A 263 27.08 3.93 23.95
C PRO A 263 26.66 2.46 24.11
N LYS A 264 27.11 1.58 23.20
CA LYS A 264 26.75 0.14 23.14
C LYS A 264 26.96 -0.66 24.44
N TYR A 265 27.79 -0.17 25.38
CA TYR A 265 28.01 -0.82 26.66
C TYR A 265 26.89 -0.54 27.69
N LEU A 266 26.12 0.54 27.53
CA LEU A 266 24.99 0.92 28.39
C LEU A 266 23.68 0.24 27.99
N THR A 267 23.56 -0.20 26.73
CA THR A 267 22.36 -0.88 26.19
C THR A 267 22.45 -2.41 26.24
N LYS A 268 23.59 -2.96 26.70
CA LYS A 268 23.92 -4.39 26.66
C LYS A 268 23.02 -5.29 27.53
N LYS A 269 22.24 -4.72 28.45
CA LYS A 269 21.31 -5.43 29.36
C LYS A 269 19.83 -5.16 29.07
N THR A 270 19.51 -4.29 28.11
CA THR A 270 18.12 -3.99 27.75
C THR A 270 17.72 -4.94 26.64
N GLN A 271 16.74 -5.81 26.89
CA GLN A 271 16.12 -6.60 25.83
C GLN A 271 15.47 -5.61 24.86
N ALA A 272 15.89 -5.62 23.60
CA ALA A 272 15.31 -4.73 22.60
C ALA A 272 13.82 -5.07 22.47
N GLY A 273 12.95 -4.05 22.54
CA GLY A 273 11.49 -4.24 22.42
C GLY A 273 11.09 -4.96 21.14
N SER A 274 11.93 -4.88 20.10
CA SER A 274 11.80 -5.62 18.85
C SER A 274 11.90 -7.14 18.99
N VAL A 275 12.74 -7.68 19.90
CA VAL A 275 12.89 -9.13 20.06
C VAL A 275 11.62 -9.77 20.59
N GLU A 276 11.02 -9.15 21.61
CA GLU A 276 9.77 -9.63 22.20
C GLU A 276 8.60 -9.49 21.21
N ALA A 277 8.54 -8.37 20.50
CA ALA A 277 7.51 -8.16 19.48
C ALA A 277 7.60 -9.18 18.32
N ILE A 278 8.82 -9.56 17.90
CA ILE A 278 9.03 -10.62 16.90
C ILE A 278 8.61 -11.99 17.45
N ARG A 279 8.89 -12.29 18.73
CA ARG A 279 8.46 -13.54 19.37
C ARG A 279 6.94 -13.67 19.35
N LEU A 280 6.22 -12.62 19.78
CA LEU A 280 4.76 -12.57 19.74
C LEU A 280 4.22 -12.68 18.32
N LEU A 281 4.87 -12.03 17.35
CA LEU A 281 4.52 -12.15 15.94
C LEU A 281 4.65 -13.60 15.44
N ASP A 282 5.74 -14.28 15.78
CA ASP A 282 5.94 -15.68 15.39
C ASP A 282 4.92 -16.63 16.04
N GLU A 283 4.57 -16.39 17.31
CA GLU A 283 3.52 -17.17 18.01
C GLU A 283 2.15 -17.00 17.36
N LEU A 284 1.80 -15.77 16.99
CA LEU A 284 0.55 -15.46 16.29
C LEU A 284 0.54 -16.08 14.89
N LEU A 285 1.60 -15.86 14.12
CA LEU A 285 1.72 -16.42 12.77
C LEU A 285 1.65 -17.95 12.81
N CYS A 286 2.24 -18.60 13.82
CA CYS A 286 2.18 -20.05 14.00
C CYS A 286 0.74 -20.57 14.08
N GLN A 287 -0.14 -19.87 14.81
CA GLN A 287 -1.57 -20.22 14.90
C GLN A 287 -2.27 -20.12 13.54
N LEU A 288 -1.99 -19.05 12.78
CA LEU A 288 -2.58 -18.85 11.45
C LEU A 288 -2.06 -19.85 10.43
N VAL A 289 -0.74 -20.00 10.30
CA VAL A 289 -0.11 -20.85 9.27
C VAL A 289 -0.39 -22.34 9.50
N ALA A 290 -0.70 -22.75 10.73
CA ALA A 290 -1.18 -24.10 11.01
C ALA A 290 -2.56 -24.39 10.39
N SER A 291 -3.37 -23.37 10.08
CA SER A 291 -4.74 -23.48 9.56
C SER A 291 -4.91 -23.00 8.12
N VAL A 292 -4.24 -21.92 7.72
CA VAL A 292 -4.45 -21.24 6.43
C VAL A 292 -3.12 -20.70 5.86
N PRO A 293 -2.92 -20.66 4.52
CA PRO A 293 -1.79 -19.96 3.92
C PRO A 293 -1.74 -18.47 4.31
N VAL A 294 -0.55 -17.99 4.67
CA VAL A 294 -0.32 -16.59 5.10
C VAL A 294 0.83 -15.97 4.31
N ASP A 295 0.55 -14.84 3.65
CA ASP A 295 1.54 -14.00 2.98
C ASP A 295 1.88 -12.81 3.88
N VAL A 296 3.14 -12.69 4.30
CA VAL A 296 3.60 -11.64 5.22
C VAL A 296 4.50 -10.67 4.47
N MET A 297 4.06 -9.43 4.33
CA MET A 297 4.82 -8.32 3.74
C MET A 297 5.51 -7.51 4.84
N PRO A 298 6.72 -6.99 4.59
CA PRO A 298 7.34 -6.00 5.48
C PRO A 298 6.79 -4.59 5.22
N GLY A 299 6.70 -3.79 6.28
CA GLY A 299 6.40 -2.35 6.24
C GLY A 299 7.56 -1.47 6.72
N HIS A 300 7.23 -0.23 7.07
CA HIS A 300 8.22 0.81 7.39
C HIS A 300 8.98 0.52 8.70
N HIS A 301 8.31 -0.10 9.67
CA HIS A 301 8.87 -0.38 11.00
C HIS A 301 9.35 -1.82 11.16
N ASP A 302 9.38 -2.62 10.09
CA ASP A 302 9.77 -4.03 10.15
C ASP A 302 11.27 -4.19 9.82
N PRO A 303 11.96 -5.21 10.36
CA PRO A 303 13.41 -5.34 10.26
C PRO A 303 13.86 -5.89 8.90
N THR A 304 13.75 -5.06 7.86
CA THR A 304 14.28 -5.28 6.51
C THR A 304 14.97 -4.01 5.98
N ASN A 305 15.32 -3.96 4.70
CA ASN A 305 15.84 -2.73 4.10
C ASN A 305 14.80 -1.60 4.10
N TYR A 306 15.28 -0.37 4.27
CA TYR A 306 14.45 0.84 4.27
C TYR A 306 13.92 1.21 2.88
N THR A 307 14.77 1.08 1.85
CA THR A 307 14.43 1.51 0.48
C THR A 307 13.46 0.55 -0.20
N LEU A 308 12.55 1.07 -1.03
CA LEU A 308 11.76 0.22 -1.93
C LEU A 308 12.60 -0.36 -3.06
N PRO A 309 12.34 -1.60 -3.52
CA PRO A 309 11.46 -2.59 -2.88
C PRO A 309 12.09 -3.18 -1.61
N GLN A 310 11.30 -3.27 -0.55
CA GLN A 310 11.69 -3.98 0.67
C GLN A 310 11.72 -5.48 0.41
N GLN A 311 12.84 -6.12 0.71
CA GLN A 311 12.98 -7.57 0.53
C GLN A 311 12.28 -8.32 1.67
N PRO A 312 11.90 -9.60 1.45
CA PRO A 312 11.23 -10.41 2.46
C PRO A 312 11.96 -10.44 3.80
N LEU A 313 11.18 -10.54 4.88
CA LEU A 313 11.73 -10.78 6.21
C LEU A 313 12.51 -12.10 6.24
N HIS A 314 13.53 -12.15 7.09
CA HIS A 314 14.39 -13.33 7.14
C HIS A 314 13.75 -14.44 7.99
N ARG A 315 13.72 -15.68 7.48
CA ARG A 315 13.11 -16.84 8.16
C ARG A 315 13.65 -17.12 9.56
N CYS A 316 14.89 -16.70 9.87
CA CYS A 316 15.47 -16.88 11.21
C CYS A 316 14.69 -16.17 12.32
N MET A 317 13.86 -15.18 11.97
CA MET A 317 13.01 -14.46 12.91
C MET A 317 11.78 -15.28 13.33
N PHE A 318 11.44 -16.33 12.57
CA PHE A 318 10.18 -17.07 12.72
C PHE A 318 10.42 -18.57 12.90
N PRO A 319 11.12 -19.00 13.97
CA PRO A 319 11.41 -20.42 14.19
C PRO A 319 10.16 -21.31 14.32
N LEU A 320 9.05 -20.79 14.86
CA LEU A 320 7.80 -21.54 15.01
C LEU A 320 7.03 -21.62 13.69
N SER A 321 6.88 -20.49 12.99
CA SER A 321 6.05 -20.43 11.78
C SER A 321 6.76 -20.99 10.54
N SER A 322 8.09 -20.86 10.45
CA SER A 322 8.85 -21.26 9.25
C SER A 322 8.86 -22.76 8.96
N VAL A 323 8.44 -23.60 9.92
CA VAL A 323 8.30 -25.05 9.71
C VAL A 323 7.11 -25.39 8.82
N TYR A 324 6.14 -24.49 8.70
CA TYR A 324 4.95 -24.69 7.88
C TYR A 324 5.16 -24.18 6.45
N PRO A 325 4.78 -24.97 5.42
CA PRO A 325 4.88 -24.55 4.02
C PRO A 325 3.84 -23.49 3.63
N THR A 326 2.86 -23.25 4.50
CA THR A 326 1.80 -22.25 4.38
C THR A 326 2.28 -20.84 4.73
N LEU A 327 3.46 -20.67 5.33
CA LEU A 327 4.08 -19.35 5.53
C LEU A 327 4.85 -18.90 4.30
N GLN A 328 4.44 -17.77 3.73
CA GLN A 328 5.11 -17.09 2.64
C GLN A 328 5.59 -15.70 3.10
N LEU A 329 6.90 -15.49 3.12
CA LEU A 329 7.48 -14.16 3.38
C LEU A 329 7.63 -13.43 2.04
N ALA A 330 6.87 -12.34 1.87
CA ALA A 330 6.74 -11.59 0.63
C ALA A 330 7.57 -10.29 0.63
N SER A 331 7.79 -9.70 -0.54
CA SER A 331 8.39 -8.36 -0.68
C SER A 331 7.35 -7.26 -0.45
N ASN A 332 7.80 -6.01 -0.32
CA ASN A 332 6.96 -4.83 -0.49
C ASN A 332 7.56 -3.92 -1.59
N PRO A 333 6.88 -3.70 -2.72
CA PRO A 333 5.51 -4.14 -3.06
C PRO A 333 5.36 -5.66 -3.22
N HIS A 334 4.13 -6.16 -3.16
CA HIS A 334 3.78 -7.56 -3.35
C HIS A 334 2.79 -7.74 -4.51
N GLN A 335 3.02 -8.78 -5.30
CA GLN A 335 2.14 -9.21 -6.38
C GLN A 335 1.99 -10.74 -6.39
N ALA A 336 0.76 -11.21 -6.54
CA ALA A 336 0.42 -12.64 -6.61
C ALA A 336 -0.85 -12.88 -7.42
N SER A 337 -0.98 -14.06 -8.00
CA SER A 337 -2.25 -14.57 -8.52
C SER A 337 -2.83 -15.58 -7.54
N ILE A 338 -4.01 -15.29 -7.01
CA ILE A 338 -4.76 -16.14 -6.09
C ILE A 338 -5.99 -16.61 -6.87
N ASP A 339 -5.97 -17.88 -7.28
CA ASP A 339 -7.06 -18.51 -8.00
C ASP A 339 -7.44 -17.79 -9.32
N GLY A 340 -6.41 -17.27 -9.99
CA GLY A 340 -6.54 -16.48 -11.22
C GLY A 340 -6.90 -15.01 -11.01
N VAL A 341 -7.19 -14.56 -9.79
CA VAL A 341 -7.37 -13.14 -9.44
C VAL A 341 -6.01 -12.55 -9.08
N ARG A 342 -5.60 -11.47 -9.75
CA ARG A 342 -4.30 -10.81 -9.58
C ARG A 342 -4.38 -9.72 -8.53
N PHE A 343 -3.61 -9.90 -7.46
CA PHE A 343 -3.42 -8.95 -6.39
C PHE A 343 -2.11 -8.19 -6.61
N LEU A 344 -2.15 -6.89 -6.40
CA LEU A 344 -0.98 -6.02 -6.32
C LEU A 344 -1.19 -5.04 -5.18
N GLY A 345 -0.17 -4.82 -4.36
CA GLY A 345 -0.28 -3.80 -3.33
C GLY A 345 1.01 -3.53 -2.60
N THR A 346 0.94 -2.52 -1.74
CA THR A 346 2.06 -2.05 -0.92
C THR A 346 1.66 -2.04 0.56
N SER A 347 2.65 -1.85 1.44
CA SER A 347 2.41 -1.58 2.85
C SER A 347 2.06 -0.10 3.15
N GLY A 348 1.74 0.70 2.12
CA GLY A 348 1.18 2.05 2.26
C GLY A 348 2.17 3.21 2.29
N GLN A 349 3.49 2.97 2.31
CA GLN A 349 4.46 4.06 2.37
C GLN A 349 4.37 5.02 1.16
N ASN A 350 4.08 4.50 -0.03
CA ASN A 350 3.86 5.30 -1.25
C ASN A 350 2.66 6.24 -1.13
N ILE A 351 1.56 5.76 -0.54
CA ILE A 351 0.35 6.56 -0.36
C ILE A 351 0.58 7.66 0.68
N CYS A 352 1.16 7.32 1.83
CA CYS A 352 1.50 8.29 2.86
C CYS A 352 2.51 9.35 2.38
N ASP A 353 3.47 8.95 1.54
CA ASP A 353 4.45 9.90 0.98
C ASP A 353 3.76 10.88 0.01
N ILE A 354 2.91 10.39 -0.91
CA ILE A 354 2.13 11.28 -1.79
C ILE A 354 1.22 12.22 -0.98
N GLN A 355 0.57 11.72 0.06
CA GLN A 355 -0.27 12.54 0.94
C GLN A 355 0.54 13.69 1.56
N ARG A 356 1.79 13.47 1.94
CA ARG A 356 2.66 14.51 2.52
C ARG A 356 3.01 15.64 1.55
N TYR A 357 3.13 15.34 0.26
CA TYR A 357 3.58 16.29 -0.78
C TYR A 357 2.46 16.76 -1.74
N SER A 358 1.21 16.43 -1.43
CA SER A 358 0.03 16.86 -2.18
C SER A 358 -1.09 17.39 -1.28
N SER A 359 -2.07 18.06 -1.88
CA SER A 359 -3.33 18.44 -1.24
C SER A 359 -4.32 17.27 -1.09
N MET A 360 -4.00 16.07 -1.61
CA MET A 360 -4.85 14.90 -1.46
C MET A 360 -4.77 14.36 -0.03
N ASP A 361 -5.93 14.11 0.58
CA ASP A 361 -6.04 13.57 1.94
C ASP A 361 -6.59 12.15 1.96
N SER A 362 -7.48 11.78 1.03
CA SER A 362 -8.02 10.43 0.94
C SER A 362 -6.96 9.44 0.44
N HIS A 363 -6.70 8.40 1.23
CA HIS A 363 -5.81 7.32 0.82
C HIS A 363 -6.36 6.59 -0.41
N LEU A 364 -7.69 6.46 -0.52
CA LEU A 364 -8.33 5.84 -1.67
C LEU A 364 -8.20 6.68 -2.94
N GLU A 365 -8.32 8.01 -2.86
CA GLU A 365 -8.08 8.92 -4.00
C GLU A 365 -6.63 8.79 -4.49
N ILE A 366 -5.66 8.83 -3.57
CA ILE A 366 -4.24 8.67 -3.91
C ILE A 366 -3.96 7.28 -4.50
N LEU A 367 -4.59 6.23 -3.97
CA LEU A 367 -4.45 4.88 -4.49
C LEU A 367 -4.97 4.79 -5.93
N GLU A 368 -6.14 5.37 -6.21
CA GLU A 368 -6.66 5.47 -7.58
C GLU A 368 -5.70 6.28 -8.48
N ASP A 369 -5.17 7.40 -7.99
CA ASP A 369 -4.25 8.26 -8.74
C ASP A 369 -2.96 7.52 -9.14
N THR A 370 -2.35 6.75 -8.24
CA THR A 370 -1.17 5.92 -8.58
C THR A 370 -1.46 4.88 -9.66
N LEU A 371 -2.67 4.33 -9.67
CA LEU A 371 -3.11 3.39 -10.71
C LEU A 371 -3.33 4.09 -12.05
N ARG A 372 -3.93 5.30 -12.05
CA ARG A 372 -4.12 6.14 -13.25
C ARG A 372 -2.80 6.69 -13.81
N LEU A 373 -1.84 6.99 -12.95
CA LEU A 373 -0.46 7.32 -13.32
C LEU A 373 0.31 6.12 -13.88
N ARG A 374 -0.23 4.90 -13.72
CA ARG A 374 0.43 3.63 -14.08
C ARG A 374 1.77 3.46 -13.33
N HIS A 375 1.85 3.95 -12.09
CA HIS A 375 3.09 3.97 -11.32
C HIS A 375 2.84 3.83 -9.80
N LEU A 376 3.42 2.80 -9.17
CA LEU A 376 3.21 2.50 -7.74
C LEU A 376 3.71 3.60 -6.80
N ALA A 377 4.87 4.21 -7.11
CA ALA A 377 5.57 5.14 -6.22
C ALA A 377 6.22 6.30 -7.01
N PRO A 378 5.43 7.21 -7.62
CA PRO A 378 5.97 8.28 -8.48
C PRO A 378 7.00 9.15 -7.76
N THR A 379 6.82 9.38 -6.46
CA THR A 379 7.70 10.19 -5.61
C THR A 379 9.04 9.54 -5.29
N ALA A 380 9.25 8.28 -5.65
CA ALA A 380 10.54 7.62 -5.52
C ALA A 380 11.44 7.94 -6.73
N PRO A 381 12.74 8.26 -6.54
CA PRO A 381 13.51 8.28 -5.29
C PRO A 381 13.52 9.61 -4.51
N ASP A 382 12.87 10.68 -5.00
CA ASP A 382 13.05 12.05 -4.46
C ASP A 382 12.73 12.17 -2.97
N THR A 383 11.54 11.72 -2.57
CA THR A 383 11.06 11.80 -1.17
C THR A 383 10.88 10.42 -0.55
N LEU A 384 10.48 9.44 -1.35
CA LEU A 384 10.42 8.03 -0.93
C LEU A 384 11.67 7.28 -1.41
N GLY A 385 12.52 6.87 -0.48
CA GLY A 385 13.77 6.17 -0.82
C GLY A 385 13.54 4.86 -1.58
N CYS A 386 14.24 4.67 -2.69
CA CYS A 386 14.24 3.42 -3.44
C CYS A 386 15.65 2.99 -3.86
N TYR A 387 15.79 1.74 -4.30
CA TYR A 387 17.03 1.24 -4.86
C TYR A 387 17.33 1.94 -6.21
N PRO A 388 18.59 2.33 -6.50
CA PRO A 388 18.94 3.05 -7.73
C PRO A 388 18.93 2.15 -8.96
N PHE A 389 17.74 1.78 -9.42
CA PHE A 389 17.53 1.05 -10.67
C PHE A 389 18.02 1.86 -11.87
N TYR A 390 18.52 1.15 -12.89
CA TYR A 390 19.15 1.77 -14.05
C TYR A 390 18.69 1.22 -15.40
N GLN A 391 18.18 -0.01 -15.45
CA GLN A 391 17.67 -0.64 -16.68
C GLN A 391 16.17 -0.44 -16.83
N LYS A 392 15.43 -0.67 -15.74
CA LYS A 392 13.98 -0.65 -15.72
C LYS A 392 13.52 -0.12 -14.38
N ASP A 393 12.50 0.73 -14.40
CA ASP A 393 11.77 1.12 -13.20
C ASP A 393 10.72 0.04 -12.88
N PRO A 394 10.87 -0.73 -11.77
CA PRO A 394 9.94 -1.80 -11.43
C PRO A 394 8.58 -1.30 -10.91
N PHE A 395 8.44 0.00 -10.64
CA PHE A 395 7.21 0.57 -10.11
C PHE A 395 6.18 0.93 -11.19
N ILE A 396 6.56 0.87 -12.46
CA ILE A 396 5.62 1.01 -13.58
C ILE A 396 4.69 -0.21 -13.62
N LEU A 397 3.39 0.04 -13.80
CA LEU A 397 2.39 -1.01 -13.89
C LEU A 397 2.35 -1.58 -15.31
N GLU A 398 2.90 -2.77 -15.50
CA GLU A 398 2.93 -3.42 -16.82
C GLU A 398 1.55 -4.00 -17.18
N GLU A 399 0.91 -4.64 -16.20
CA GLU A 399 -0.42 -5.23 -16.30
C GLU A 399 -1.37 -4.66 -15.24
N CYS A 400 -2.66 -4.66 -15.55
CA CYS A 400 -3.69 -4.14 -14.63
C CYS A 400 -4.03 -5.20 -13.58
N PRO A 401 -3.89 -4.92 -12.28
CA PRO A 401 -4.32 -5.85 -11.24
C PRO A 401 -5.84 -5.94 -11.19
N ASP A 402 -6.35 -7.02 -10.64
CA ASP A 402 -7.77 -7.18 -10.36
C ASP A 402 -8.14 -6.59 -8.99
N VAL A 403 -7.22 -6.72 -8.03
CA VAL A 403 -7.28 -6.09 -6.71
C VAL A 403 -6.01 -5.28 -6.50
N TYR A 404 -6.17 -3.98 -6.28
CA TYR A 404 -5.09 -3.05 -5.97
C TYR A 404 -5.26 -2.50 -4.55
N PHE A 405 -4.32 -2.80 -3.66
CA PHE A 405 -4.46 -2.46 -2.25
C PHE A 405 -3.29 -1.65 -1.69
N SER A 406 -3.58 -0.89 -0.63
CA SER A 406 -2.58 -0.25 0.21
C SER A 406 -2.81 -0.61 1.67
N GLY A 407 -1.76 -1.05 2.35
CA GLY A 407 -1.75 -1.23 3.81
C GLY A 407 -1.74 0.10 4.57
N ASN A 408 -1.94 -0.01 5.89
CA ASN A 408 -1.70 1.03 6.89
C ASN A 408 -2.45 2.35 6.67
N ALA A 409 -3.68 2.27 6.17
CA ALA A 409 -4.56 3.43 6.06
C ALA A 409 -5.19 3.80 7.43
N PRO A 410 -5.60 5.06 7.64
CA PRO A 410 -6.29 5.46 8.87
C PRO A 410 -7.67 4.79 9.01
N THR A 411 -8.36 4.57 7.89
CA THR A 411 -9.70 3.99 7.83
C THR A 411 -9.82 3.00 6.67
N PHE A 412 -10.78 2.08 6.76
CA PHE A 412 -11.15 1.20 5.67
C PHE A 412 -11.92 1.97 4.60
N GLU A 413 -11.50 1.85 3.35
CA GLU A 413 -12.27 2.25 2.18
C GLU A 413 -12.09 1.22 1.06
N SER A 414 -13.11 1.06 0.22
CA SER A 414 -13.00 0.24 -0.99
C SER A 414 -13.84 0.82 -2.12
N LYS A 415 -13.38 0.64 -3.35
CA LYS A 415 -14.06 1.16 -4.55
C LYS A 415 -13.74 0.30 -5.76
N LEU A 416 -14.76 -0.10 -6.49
CA LEU A 416 -14.61 -0.73 -7.79
C LEU A 416 -14.54 0.36 -8.86
N ILE A 417 -13.42 0.46 -9.58
CA ILE A 417 -13.25 1.42 -10.66
C ILE A 417 -13.23 0.73 -12.02
N LYS A 418 -13.56 1.50 -13.06
CA LYS A 418 -13.46 1.04 -14.45
C LYS A 418 -12.44 1.87 -15.23
N GLY A 419 -11.68 1.18 -16.06
CA GLY A 419 -10.76 1.79 -17.02
C GLY A 419 -11.43 2.08 -18.37
N PRO A 420 -10.76 2.87 -19.22
CA PRO A 420 -11.28 3.25 -20.54
C PRO A 420 -11.47 2.06 -21.49
N ASP A 421 -10.69 0.99 -21.32
CA ASP A 421 -10.67 -0.18 -22.20
C ASP A 421 -11.48 -1.36 -21.60
N GLY A 422 -12.40 -1.06 -20.69
CA GLY A 422 -13.25 -2.05 -20.01
C GLY A 422 -12.58 -2.77 -18.85
N GLN A 423 -11.41 -2.28 -18.39
CA GLN A 423 -10.79 -2.79 -17.18
C GLN A 423 -11.70 -2.60 -15.96
N GLU A 424 -11.62 -3.48 -14.97
CA GLU A 424 -12.33 -3.42 -13.70
C GLU A 424 -11.38 -3.77 -12.55
N VAL A 425 -11.14 -2.82 -11.64
CA VAL A 425 -10.18 -2.97 -10.55
C VAL A 425 -10.82 -2.64 -9.22
N LEU A 426 -10.71 -3.56 -8.26
CA LEU A 426 -11.08 -3.31 -6.87
C LEU A 426 -9.93 -2.60 -6.15
N LEU A 427 -10.18 -1.37 -5.70
CA LEU A 427 -9.29 -0.62 -4.82
C LEU A 427 -9.63 -0.92 -3.36
N VAL A 428 -8.62 -1.16 -2.52
CA VAL A 428 -8.81 -1.41 -1.08
C VAL A 428 -7.76 -0.66 -0.26
N THR A 429 -8.18 0.19 0.66
CA THR A 429 -7.31 0.73 1.72
C THR A 429 -7.52 -0.10 2.98
N ILE A 430 -6.48 -0.84 3.35
CA ILE A 430 -6.50 -1.72 4.53
C ILE A 430 -6.15 -0.86 5.75
N PRO A 431 -7.03 -0.75 6.76
CA PRO A 431 -6.75 0.10 7.90
C PRO A 431 -5.64 -0.47 8.80
N VAL A 432 -5.06 0.38 9.63
CA VAL A 432 -4.15 -0.02 10.70
C VAL A 432 -4.93 -0.81 11.76
N PHE A 433 -4.66 -2.11 11.88
CA PHE A 433 -5.38 -2.98 12.80
C PHE A 433 -5.18 -2.58 14.26
N SER A 434 -3.97 -2.17 14.67
CA SER A 434 -3.70 -1.82 16.06
C SER A 434 -4.53 -0.64 16.58
N SER A 435 -5.04 0.22 15.70
CA SER A 435 -5.91 1.35 16.08
C SER A 435 -7.38 1.11 15.76
N THR A 436 -7.70 0.39 14.67
CA THR A 436 -9.08 0.22 14.20
C THR A 436 -9.68 -1.14 14.51
N GLN A 437 -8.85 -2.11 14.92
CA GLN A 437 -9.18 -3.53 15.08
C GLN A 437 -10.00 -4.08 13.90
N THR A 438 -9.69 -3.61 12.69
CA THR A 438 -10.46 -3.93 11.47
C THR A 438 -9.57 -4.60 10.42
N ALA A 439 -10.06 -5.70 9.86
CA ALA A 439 -9.50 -6.39 8.69
C ALA A 439 -10.48 -6.29 7.51
N CYS A 440 -10.05 -6.70 6.31
CA CYS A 440 -10.87 -6.67 5.11
C CYS A 440 -11.00 -8.07 4.50
N LEU A 441 -12.20 -8.48 4.13
CA LEU A 441 -12.46 -9.72 3.40
C LEU A 441 -12.80 -9.41 1.95
N VAL A 442 -12.00 -9.93 1.02
CA VAL A 442 -12.22 -9.80 -0.41
C VAL A 442 -12.77 -11.10 -0.97
N ASN A 443 -13.95 -11.04 -1.56
CA ASN A 443 -14.54 -12.18 -2.27
C ASN A 443 -13.97 -12.28 -3.69
N LEU A 444 -13.28 -13.38 -4.00
CA LEU A 444 -12.61 -13.58 -5.29
C LEU A 444 -13.57 -13.73 -6.47
N ARG A 445 -14.80 -14.19 -6.23
CA ARG A 445 -15.82 -14.36 -7.27
C ARG A 445 -16.44 -13.02 -7.67
N THR A 446 -16.82 -12.21 -6.69
CA THR A 446 -17.58 -10.97 -6.93
C THR A 446 -16.75 -9.69 -6.92
N LEU A 447 -15.51 -9.74 -6.39
CA LEU A 447 -14.70 -8.57 -6.04
C LEU A 447 -15.38 -7.63 -5.03
N ALA A 448 -16.34 -8.11 -4.24
CA ALA A 448 -16.83 -7.36 -3.10
C ALA A 448 -15.79 -7.39 -1.98
N CYS A 449 -15.59 -6.25 -1.31
CA CYS A 449 -14.76 -6.12 -0.12
C CYS A 449 -15.62 -5.69 1.06
N GLU A 450 -15.49 -6.36 2.19
CA GLU A 450 -16.20 -6.00 3.43
C GLU A 450 -15.24 -5.89 4.61
N PRO A 451 -15.47 -4.94 5.54
CA PRO A 451 -14.69 -4.85 6.76
C PRO A 451 -15.18 -5.89 7.77
N VAL A 452 -14.27 -6.41 8.58
CA VAL A 452 -14.55 -7.19 9.79
C VAL A 452 -13.84 -6.51 10.94
N SER A 453 -14.61 -6.01 11.91
CA SER A 453 -14.11 -5.30 13.08
C SER A 453 -14.26 -6.16 14.32
N PHE A 454 -13.24 -6.13 15.18
CA PHE A 454 -13.20 -6.83 16.45
C PHE A 454 -13.21 -5.80 17.57
N SER A 455 -13.97 -6.07 18.63
CA SER A 455 -13.99 -5.24 19.82
C SER A 455 -14.32 -6.10 21.04
N ALA A 456 -13.93 -5.62 22.20
CA ALA A 456 -14.29 -6.19 23.49
C ALA A 456 -14.82 -5.09 24.40
N PHE A 457 -15.60 -5.48 25.41
CA PHE A 457 -16.11 -4.55 26.42
C PHE A 457 -14.94 -3.88 27.14
N SER A 458 -15.01 -2.56 27.28
CA SER A 458 -14.06 -1.78 28.07
C SER A 458 -14.73 -1.27 29.34
N ALA A 459 -13.95 -0.93 30.37
CA ALA A 459 -14.49 -0.40 31.61
C ALA A 459 -15.16 0.98 31.46
N ASP A 460 -14.87 1.68 30.35
CA ASP A 460 -15.34 3.05 30.10
C ASP A 460 -16.70 3.07 29.36
N ASP A 461 -17.17 1.95 28.80
CA ASP A 461 -18.45 1.87 28.08
C ASP A 461 -19.68 1.98 29.00
N ASP A 462 -19.50 1.80 30.32
CA ASP A 462 -20.57 1.88 31.31
C ASP A 462 -20.82 3.34 31.78
N GLU A 463 -19.84 4.26 31.67
CA GLU A 463 -19.97 5.65 32.18
C GLU A 463 -20.76 6.59 31.25
N GLU A 464 -20.85 6.31 29.95
CA GLU A 464 -21.64 7.14 29.02
C GLU A 464 -23.15 6.83 29.05
N SER A 465 -23.57 5.71 29.66
CA SER A 465 -24.98 5.29 29.68
C SER A 465 -25.80 5.82 30.86
N ASP A 466 -25.13 6.26 31.95
CA ASP A 466 -25.80 6.76 33.16
C ASP A 466 -25.99 8.30 33.20
N GLY A 467 -25.58 9.01 32.14
CA GLY A 467 -25.58 10.48 32.07
C GLY A 467 -26.87 11.14 31.57
N ASP A 468 -27.77 10.41 30.91
CA ASP A 468 -28.88 10.99 30.12
C ASP A 468 -30.28 10.86 30.75
N GLU A 469 -30.42 10.43 32.02
CA GLU A 469 -31.73 10.35 32.70
C GLU A 469 -32.03 11.45 33.74
N LEU A 470 -31.19 12.48 33.89
CA LEU A 470 -31.47 13.59 34.82
C LEU A 470 -31.09 14.97 34.26
N SER A 471 -31.94 15.51 33.38
CA SER A 471 -32.17 16.96 33.29
C SER A 471 -33.54 17.32 32.71
#